data_AF-A0A2E1ESQ3-F1
#
_entry.id   AF-A0A2E1ESQ3-F1
#
_cell.length_a   1.000
_cell.length_b   1.000
_cell.length_c   1.000
_cell.angle_alpha   90.00
_cell.angle_beta   90.00
_cell.angle_gamma   90.00
#
_symmetry.space_group_name_H-M   'P 1'
#
loop_
_entity.id
_entity.type
_entity.pdbx_description
1 polymer ?
#
loop_
_entity_poly.entity_id
_entity_poly.type
_entity_poly.pdbx_seq_one_letter_code
_entity_poly.pdbx_strand_id
1 'polypeptide(L)'
;MHLKDKKVFITAAGQGIGRAIAERFVREGALVTATDINPDTLSTLKGSSNRILDVTDKKSLEDLISKKYINLSAYPFNNNRLSFSISSYGKIKVAAPSRSKSKSSQVIYYDTKTKDISGDYISKSDIDTIDWKYSINAQEISQTFSSDATLSYGHDSSSFKFLQKKGRFKISGISLEAIPESNINDLAQFRLNDLVLETSNINLFGFIKDSIPKIDHGRGHFSLRNLEVNIPTSLSSDIEINYFLEQLGIWNGVLKIRLIDFEINLLSSRLGEIRVRIQTPFLSISLDGDISLAQNSKNSKIMFQQTDVKIKPISLGVGTMIRKWEK
;
A
#
# COMPACT_ATOMS: atom_id res chain seq x y z
N MET A 1 -14.07 23.60 -16.34
CA MET A 1 -13.90 23.24 -14.92
C MET A 1 -13.21 21.90 -14.84
N HIS A 2 -11.93 21.88 -14.48
CA HIS A 2 -11.12 20.66 -14.47
C HIS A 2 -11.19 19.88 -13.15
N LEU A 3 -11.71 20.47 -12.07
CA LEU A 3 -11.70 19.88 -10.72
C LEU A 3 -13.08 19.74 -10.09
N LYS A 4 -14.13 19.65 -10.92
CA LYS A 4 -15.51 19.52 -10.46
C LYS A 4 -15.66 18.36 -9.46
N ASP A 5 -16.26 18.64 -8.30
CA ASP A 5 -16.55 17.70 -7.20
C ASP A 5 -15.31 17.06 -6.53
N LYS A 6 -14.09 17.49 -6.89
CA LYS A 6 -12.87 17.01 -6.24
C LYS A 6 -12.68 17.72 -4.90
N LYS A 7 -12.48 16.94 -3.83
CA LYS A 7 -12.23 17.46 -2.48
C LYS A 7 -10.76 17.83 -2.32
N VAL A 8 -10.50 19.07 -1.94
CA VAL A 8 -9.13 19.60 -1.83
C VAL A 8 -8.94 20.21 -0.45
N PHE A 9 -7.79 19.99 0.15
CA PHE A 9 -7.41 20.50 1.46
C PHE A 9 -6.13 21.32 1.30
N ILE A 10 -6.17 22.56 1.77
CA ILE A 10 -5.10 23.54 1.56
C ILE A 10 -4.77 24.17 2.90
N THR A 11 -3.52 24.04 3.30
CA THR A 11 -2.95 24.69 4.49
C THR A 11 -2.36 26.04 4.14
N ALA A 12 -2.17 26.91 5.14
CA ALA A 12 -1.69 28.28 4.97
C ALA A 12 -2.50 29.09 3.93
N ALA A 13 -3.83 28.92 3.93
CA ALA A 13 -4.72 29.44 2.92
C ALA A 13 -5.20 30.89 3.18
N GLY A 14 -4.81 31.51 4.28
CA GLY A 14 -5.23 32.87 4.65
C GLY A 14 -4.59 33.93 3.75
N GLN A 15 -3.37 33.69 3.27
CA GLN A 15 -2.61 34.67 2.48
C GLN A 15 -1.61 34.04 1.50
N GLY A 16 -1.09 34.88 0.59
CA GLY A 16 -0.01 34.50 -0.32
C GLY A 16 -0.36 33.32 -1.23
N ILE A 17 0.59 32.38 -1.35
CA ILE A 17 0.52 31.25 -2.29
C ILE A 17 -0.64 30.32 -1.94
N GLY A 18 -0.81 29.94 -0.67
CA GLY A 18 -1.88 29.03 -0.25
C GLY A 18 -3.27 29.61 -0.57
N ARG A 19 -3.45 30.92 -0.38
CA ARG A 19 -4.69 31.62 -0.76
C ARG A 19 -4.93 31.60 -2.27
N ALA A 20 -3.92 31.94 -3.07
CA ALA A 20 -4.04 31.97 -4.53
C ALA A 20 -4.41 30.58 -5.10
N ILE A 21 -3.84 29.52 -4.52
CA ILE A 21 -4.20 28.14 -4.85
C ILE A 21 -5.65 27.85 -4.45
N ALA A 22 -6.05 28.20 -3.23
CA ALA A 22 -7.42 27.97 -2.78
C ALA A 22 -8.46 28.66 -3.67
N GLU A 23 -8.25 29.93 -4.00
CA GLU A 23 -9.12 30.68 -4.92
C GLU A 23 -9.17 30.05 -6.31
N ARG A 24 -8.02 29.60 -6.84
CA ARG A 24 -7.98 28.96 -8.16
C ARG A 24 -8.76 27.64 -8.16
N PHE A 25 -8.61 26.82 -7.12
CA PHE A 25 -9.28 25.54 -7.01
C PHE A 25 -10.79 25.68 -6.83
N VAL A 26 -11.25 26.69 -6.08
CA VAL A 26 -12.67 27.06 -6.01
C VAL A 26 -13.21 27.42 -7.40
N ARG A 27 -12.48 28.24 -8.18
CA ARG A 27 -12.88 28.61 -9.55
C ARG A 27 -12.95 27.41 -10.50
N GLU A 28 -12.11 26.40 -10.29
CA GLU A 28 -12.10 25.16 -11.08
C GLU A 28 -13.20 24.15 -10.68
N GLY A 29 -14.00 24.46 -9.66
CA GLY A 29 -15.15 23.66 -9.22
C GLY A 29 -14.85 22.65 -8.11
N ALA A 30 -13.70 22.77 -7.45
CA ALA A 30 -13.32 21.89 -6.35
C ALA A 30 -14.05 22.24 -5.05
N LEU A 31 -14.26 21.23 -4.21
CA LEU A 31 -14.73 21.38 -2.83
C LEU A 31 -13.52 21.63 -1.91
N VAL A 32 -13.12 22.90 -1.81
CA VAL A 32 -11.92 23.33 -1.08
C VAL A 32 -12.22 23.45 0.43
N THR A 33 -11.36 22.87 1.27
CA THR A 33 -11.22 23.29 2.68
C THR A 33 -9.90 24.01 2.82
N ALA A 34 -10.00 25.25 3.26
CA ALA A 34 -8.89 26.16 3.43
C ALA A 34 -8.61 26.29 4.93
N THR A 35 -7.35 26.11 5.32
CA THR A 35 -6.94 26.20 6.71
C THR A 35 -5.78 27.14 6.90
N ASP A 36 -5.79 27.87 8.01
CA ASP A 36 -4.73 28.79 8.42
C ASP A 36 -4.77 28.98 9.93
N ILE A 37 -3.68 29.46 10.52
CA ILE A 37 -3.64 29.83 11.94
C ILE A 37 -4.33 31.18 12.16
N ASN A 38 -4.35 32.06 11.15
CA ASN A 38 -4.95 33.38 11.24
C ASN A 38 -6.42 33.36 10.75
N PRO A 39 -7.41 33.52 11.65
CA PRO A 39 -8.83 33.51 11.28
C PRO A 39 -9.25 34.70 10.43
N ASP A 40 -8.64 35.87 10.63
CA ASP A 40 -9.07 37.11 10.00
C ASP A 40 -8.76 37.06 8.50
N THR A 41 -7.55 36.64 8.14
CA THR A 41 -7.15 36.53 6.74
C THR A 41 -7.91 35.41 6.03
N LEU A 42 -8.15 34.29 6.71
CA LEU A 42 -8.89 33.15 6.19
C LEU A 42 -10.38 33.45 5.96
N SER A 43 -11.02 34.25 6.83
CA SER A 43 -12.44 34.60 6.72
C SER A 43 -12.80 35.30 5.41
N THR A 44 -11.83 35.99 4.81
CA THR A 44 -12.02 36.73 3.55
C THR A 44 -12.01 35.84 2.30
N LEU A 45 -11.67 34.56 2.41
CA LEU A 45 -11.68 33.59 1.31
C LEU A 45 -13.09 33.02 1.11
N LYS A 46 -13.69 33.27 -0.07
CA LYS A 46 -15.07 32.86 -0.40
C LYS A 46 -15.10 31.58 -1.25
N GLY A 47 -16.17 30.79 -1.09
CA GLY A 47 -16.39 29.56 -1.86
C GLY A 47 -15.64 28.34 -1.33
N SER A 48 -15.08 28.43 -0.11
CA SER A 48 -14.35 27.35 0.57
C SER A 48 -14.85 27.07 1.98
N SER A 49 -14.65 25.81 2.39
CA SER A 49 -14.56 25.27 3.73
C SER A 49 -13.52 25.93 4.64
N ASN A 50 -13.74 27.10 5.25
CA ASN A 50 -12.69 27.74 6.07
C ASN A 50 -12.61 27.13 7.49
N ARG A 51 -11.42 26.76 7.95
CA ARG A 51 -11.18 26.24 9.32
C ARG A 51 -9.83 26.70 9.88
N ILE A 52 -9.81 27.12 11.14
CA ILE A 52 -8.57 27.47 11.83
C ILE A 52 -7.78 26.18 12.12
N LEU A 53 -6.49 26.18 11.79
CA LEU A 53 -5.60 25.05 12.06
C LEU A 53 -4.16 25.52 12.19
N ASP A 54 -3.51 25.15 13.30
CA ASP A 54 -2.05 25.11 13.37
C ASP A 54 -1.58 23.75 12.84
N VAL A 55 -0.74 23.77 11.81
CA VAL A 55 -0.20 22.56 11.18
C VAL A 55 0.94 21.93 11.98
N THR A 56 1.49 22.64 12.97
CA THR A 56 2.52 22.12 13.87
C THR A 56 1.92 21.29 15.01
N ASP A 57 0.63 21.48 15.34
CA ASP A 57 -0.12 20.59 16.22
C ASP A 57 -0.60 19.34 15.45
N LYS A 58 0.23 18.29 15.53
CA LYS A 58 -0.03 16.99 14.90
C LYS A 58 -1.40 16.41 15.27
N LYS A 59 -1.86 16.58 16.50
CA LYS A 59 -3.14 16.00 16.96
C LYS A 59 -4.32 16.72 16.31
N SER A 60 -4.27 18.06 16.28
CA SER A 60 -5.30 18.87 15.62
C SER A 60 -5.35 18.65 14.10
N LEU A 61 -4.19 18.45 13.46
CA LEU A 61 -4.10 18.14 12.04
C LEU A 61 -4.70 16.75 11.72
N GLU A 62 -4.35 15.72 12.50
CA GLU A 62 -4.87 14.35 12.33
C GLU A 62 -6.40 14.29 12.58
N ASP A 63 -6.91 14.98 13.60
CA ASP A 63 -8.34 15.07 13.89
C ASP A 63 -9.13 15.76 12.76
N LEU A 64 -8.54 16.78 12.14
CA LEU A 64 -9.20 17.53 11.06
C LEU A 64 -9.23 16.73 9.74
N ILE A 65 -8.12 16.07 9.42
CA ILE A 65 -7.99 15.21 8.24
C ILE A 65 -8.93 14.01 8.37
N SER A 66 -8.90 13.33 9.53
CA SER A 66 -9.77 12.17 9.78
C SER A 66 -11.26 12.53 9.65
N LYS A 67 -11.74 13.60 10.31
CA LYS A 67 -13.15 14.04 10.24
C LYS A 67 -13.62 14.45 8.84
N LYS A 68 -12.72 14.89 7.95
CA LYS A 68 -13.09 15.37 6.59
C LYS A 68 -12.99 14.28 5.52
N TYR A 69 -11.99 13.41 5.60
CA TYR A 69 -11.74 12.36 4.61
C TYR A 69 -12.38 11.02 4.97
N ILE A 70 -12.62 10.77 6.26
CA ILE A 70 -13.35 9.61 6.73
C ILE A 70 -14.79 10.07 6.98
N ASN A 71 -15.69 9.71 6.06
CA ASN A 71 -17.12 9.87 6.32
C ASN A 71 -17.54 8.77 7.30
N LEU A 72 -17.57 9.11 8.59
CA LEU A 72 -18.06 8.21 9.64
C LEU A 72 -19.52 7.80 9.43
N SER A 73 -20.26 8.46 8.54
CA SER A 73 -21.62 8.13 8.12
C SER A 73 -21.71 7.37 6.79
N ALA A 74 -20.56 6.98 6.18
CA ALA A 74 -20.48 6.00 5.09
C ALA A 74 -19.94 4.64 5.56
N TYR A 75 -20.32 3.56 4.87
CA TYR A 75 -19.80 2.21 5.13
C TYR A 75 -18.27 2.17 4.90
N PRO A 76 -17.47 1.47 5.74
CA PRO A 76 -17.86 0.66 6.89
C PRO A 76 -18.03 1.42 8.22
N PHE A 77 -17.75 2.73 8.26
CA PHE A 77 -17.73 3.53 9.50
C PHE A 77 -19.13 3.90 10.04
N ASN A 78 -20.15 3.86 9.19
CA ASN A 78 -21.54 4.13 9.55
C ASN A 78 -22.28 2.95 10.18
N ASN A 79 -21.58 1.82 10.29
CA ASN A 79 -22.11 0.60 10.85
C ASN A 79 -21.61 0.40 12.30
N ASN A 80 -21.73 1.45 13.12
CA ASN A 80 -21.59 1.37 14.58
C ASN A 80 -22.97 1.24 15.25
N ARG A 81 -23.83 0.36 14.74
CA ARG A 81 -25.15 0.13 15.34
C ARG A 81 -25.19 -1.22 16.04
N LEU A 82 -24.61 -1.24 17.25
CA LEU A 82 -25.18 -2.09 18.30
C LEU A 82 -26.58 -1.54 18.57
N SER A 83 -27.62 -2.20 18.06
CA SER A 83 -29.00 -1.82 18.39
C SER A 83 -29.43 -2.61 19.62
N PHE A 84 -29.80 -1.89 20.68
CA PHE A 84 -30.32 -2.45 21.91
C PHE A 84 -31.84 -2.30 21.93
N SER A 85 -32.56 -3.39 22.18
CA SER A 85 -33.99 -3.33 22.51
C SER A 85 -34.24 -4.09 23.80
N ILE A 86 -34.89 -3.41 24.75
CA ILE A 86 -35.35 -4.02 26.00
C ILE A 86 -36.75 -4.57 25.76
N SER A 87 -36.93 -5.87 26.02
CA SER A 87 -38.26 -6.48 26.05
C SER A 87 -38.80 -6.48 27.48
N SER A 88 -40.14 -6.55 27.63
CA SER A 88 -40.92 -6.31 28.85
C SER A 88 -40.63 -7.20 30.07
N TYR A 89 -39.59 -8.03 30.03
CA TYR A 89 -39.23 -8.98 31.11
C TYR A 89 -37.76 -8.92 31.54
N GLY A 90 -37.01 -7.87 31.17
CA GLY A 90 -35.60 -7.75 31.53
C GLY A 90 -34.65 -8.53 30.61
N LYS A 91 -35.09 -8.85 29.38
CA LYS A 91 -34.21 -9.39 28.35
C LYS A 91 -33.76 -8.26 27.43
N ILE A 92 -32.46 -8.02 27.39
CA ILE A 92 -31.81 -7.07 26.49
C ILE A 92 -31.43 -7.84 25.22
N LYS A 93 -31.99 -7.43 24.08
CA LYS A 93 -31.58 -7.92 22.77
C LYS A 93 -30.60 -6.94 22.15
N VAL A 94 -29.45 -7.42 21.72
CA VAL A 94 -28.40 -6.68 21.05
C VAL A 94 -28.21 -7.26 19.65
N ALA A 95 -28.34 -6.45 18.61
CA ALA A 95 -27.93 -6.86 17.27
C ALA A 95 -26.55 -6.28 16.96
N ALA A 96 -25.56 -7.14 16.73
CA ALA A 96 -24.21 -6.77 16.33
C ALA A 96 -24.10 -6.75 14.79
N PRO A 97 -23.50 -5.70 14.22
CA PRO A 97 -23.33 -5.60 12.77
C PRO A 97 -22.30 -6.62 12.25
N SER A 98 -22.59 -7.25 11.11
CA SER A 98 -21.60 -8.06 10.39
C SER A 98 -20.94 -7.26 9.27
N ARG A 99 -19.63 -7.46 9.08
CA ARG A 99 -18.87 -6.86 7.96
C ARG A 99 -19.05 -7.65 6.65
N SER A 100 -19.56 -8.88 6.71
CA SER A 100 -19.86 -9.70 5.53
C SER A 100 -21.28 -9.43 5.01
N LYS A 101 -21.42 -9.25 3.69
CA LYS A 101 -22.74 -9.16 3.02
C LYS A 101 -23.54 -10.47 3.03
N SER A 102 -22.92 -11.62 3.33
CA SER A 102 -23.58 -12.94 3.36
C SER A 102 -24.08 -13.37 4.74
N LYS A 103 -23.76 -12.63 5.81
CA LYS A 103 -24.22 -12.93 7.17
C LYS A 103 -25.34 -11.99 7.60
N SER A 104 -26.38 -12.57 8.22
CA SER A 104 -27.33 -11.80 9.02
C SER A 104 -26.62 -11.24 10.25
N SER A 105 -26.99 -10.02 10.67
CA SER A 105 -26.55 -9.41 11.93
C SER A 105 -26.66 -10.42 13.08
N GLN A 106 -25.58 -10.63 13.84
CA GLN A 106 -25.60 -11.52 15.01
C GLN A 106 -26.50 -10.93 16.07
N VAL A 107 -27.31 -11.75 16.75
CA VAL A 107 -28.22 -11.30 17.80
C VAL A 107 -27.83 -11.94 19.13
N ILE A 108 -27.58 -11.11 20.14
CA ILE A 108 -27.25 -11.50 21.51
C ILE A 108 -28.45 -11.16 22.40
N TYR A 109 -28.83 -12.07 23.28
CA TYR A 109 -29.83 -11.88 24.32
C TYR A 109 -29.14 -11.96 25.68
N TYR A 110 -29.36 -10.95 26.51
CA TYR A 110 -28.91 -10.92 27.90
C TYR A 110 -30.12 -10.88 28.83
N ASP A 111 -30.22 -11.86 29.73
CA ASP A 111 -31.25 -11.89 30.76
C ASP A 111 -30.75 -11.19 32.03
N THR A 112 -31.36 -10.06 32.39
CA THR A 112 -30.91 -9.25 33.54
C THR A 112 -31.14 -9.93 34.89
N LYS A 113 -31.97 -10.97 34.97
CA LYS A 113 -32.28 -11.68 36.22
C LYS A 113 -31.32 -12.83 36.48
N THR A 114 -31.10 -13.68 35.47
CA THR A 114 -30.19 -14.83 35.59
C THR A 114 -28.74 -14.47 35.29
N LYS A 115 -28.52 -13.32 34.63
CA LYS A 115 -27.24 -12.88 34.05
C LYS A 115 -26.73 -13.77 32.91
N ASP A 116 -27.59 -14.63 32.35
CA ASP A 116 -27.23 -15.49 31.23
C ASP A 116 -27.15 -14.71 29.92
N ILE A 117 -26.20 -15.11 29.07
CA ILE A 117 -26.02 -14.62 27.71
C ILE A 117 -26.36 -15.76 26.74
N SER A 118 -27.21 -15.51 25.75
CA SER A 118 -27.64 -16.48 24.74
C SER A 118 -27.77 -15.82 23.35
N GLY A 119 -27.85 -16.59 22.27
CA GLY A 119 -28.01 -16.08 20.89
C GLY A 119 -26.89 -16.50 19.94
N ASP A 120 -26.80 -15.85 18.77
CA ASP A 120 -25.89 -16.21 17.67
C ASP A 120 -24.45 -15.67 17.88
N TYR A 121 -24.10 -15.39 19.14
CA TYR A 121 -22.78 -14.90 19.52
C TYR A 121 -21.76 -16.02 19.33
N ILE A 122 -20.85 -15.81 18.38
CA ILE A 122 -19.62 -16.59 18.32
C ILE A 122 -18.72 -15.97 19.39
N SER A 123 -18.35 -16.74 20.42
CA SER A 123 -17.39 -16.30 21.42
C SER A 123 -16.17 -15.73 20.72
N LYS A 124 -15.66 -14.58 21.20
CA LYS A 124 -14.37 -14.03 20.78
C LYS A 124 -13.40 -15.22 20.67
N SER A 125 -13.01 -15.58 19.45
CA SER A 125 -11.91 -16.51 19.27
C SER A 125 -10.70 -15.83 19.89
N ASP A 126 -10.02 -16.50 20.82
CA ASP A 126 -8.91 -15.93 21.58
C ASP A 126 -7.66 -15.76 20.70
N ILE A 127 -7.78 -14.93 19.65
CA ILE A 127 -6.70 -14.61 18.71
C ILE A 127 -5.54 -13.90 19.45
N ASP A 128 -5.84 -13.22 20.56
CA ASP A 128 -4.86 -12.53 21.40
C ASP A 128 -4.08 -13.46 22.36
N THR A 129 -4.39 -14.77 22.43
CA THR A 129 -3.69 -15.73 23.33
C THR A 129 -3.00 -16.88 22.60
N ILE A 130 -2.98 -16.88 21.27
CA ILE A 130 -2.29 -17.90 20.50
C ILE A 130 -0.78 -17.74 20.76
N ASP A 131 -0.16 -18.72 21.43
CA ASP A 131 1.29 -18.77 21.59
C ASP A 131 1.94 -19.19 20.27
N TRP A 132 2.84 -18.37 19.75
CA TRP A 132 3.45 -18.56 18.44
C TRP A 132 4.91 -18.94 18.58
N LYS A 133 5.29 -20.08 18.01
CA LYS A 133 6.69 -20.44 17.84
C LYS A 133 7.17 -20.00 16.46
N TYR A 134 8.13 -19.08 16.44
CA TYR A 134 8.73 -18.57 15.21
C TYR A 134 10.08 -19.25 14.92
N SER A 135 10.32 -19.58 13.66
CA SER A 135 11.61 -20.06 13.17
C SER A 135 11.93 -19.35 11.86
N ILE A 136 13.14 -18.79 11.76
CA ILE A 136 13.62 -18.11 10.56
C ILE A 136 14.91 -18.80 10.12
N ASN A 137 14.94 -19.21 8.86
CA ASN A 137 16.12 -19.81 8.24
C ASN A 137 16.38 -19.16 6.88
N ALA A 138 17.66 -19.05 6.52
CA ALA A 138 18.13 -18.65 5.20
C ALA A 138 19.32 -19.54 4.83
N GLN A 139 19.29 -20.18 3.67
CA GLN A 139 20.36 -21.08 3.23
C GLN A 139 21.63 -20.31 2.85
N GLU A 140 21.46 -19.18 2.18
CA GLU A 140 22.57 -18.36 1.70
C GLU A 140 22.14 -16.90 1.63
N ILE A 141 22.98 -16.01 2.12
CA ILE A 141 22.92 -14.58 1.82
C ILE A 141 24.29 -14.20 1.27
N SER A 142 24.35 -13.76 0.02
CA SER A 142 25.61 -13.37 -0.61
C SER A 142 25.49 -12.02 -1.30
N GLN A 143 26.57 -11.24 -1.20
CA GLN A 143 26.69 -9.93 -1.81
C GLN A 143 28.07 -9.82 -2.48
N THR A 144 28.07 -9.40 -3.73
CA THR A 144 29.29 -9.03 -4.47
C THR A 144 29.10 -7.69 -5.11
N PHE A 145 30.13 -6.85 -5.08
CA PHE A 145 30.05 -5.49 -5.58
C PHE A 145 31.43 -5.03 -6.07
N SER A 146 31.46 -4.39 -7.23
CA SER A 146 32.65 -3.86 -7.88
C SER A 146 32.33 -2.50 -8.46
N SER A 147 33.07 -1.48 -8.00
CA SER A 147 32.87 -0.10 -8.41
C SER A 147 34.17 0.70 -8.38
N ASP A 148 34.21 1.74 -9.18
CA ASP A 148 35.17 2.83 -9.10
C ASP A 148 34.44 4.12 -8.73
N ALA A 149 35.04 4.94 -7.88
CA ALA A 149 34.52 6.26 -7.52
C ALA A 149 35.60 7.31 -7.71
N THR A 150 35.23 8.45 -8.28
CA THR A 150 36.12 9.59 -8.48
C THR A 150 35.44 10.83 -7.94
N LEU A 151 36.16 11.56 -7.08
CA LEU A 151 35.76 12.85 -6.57
C LEU A 151 36.68 13.91 -7.14
N SER A 152 36.11 14.97 -7.69
CA SER A 152 36.88 16.11 -8.21
C SER A 152 36.43 17.36 -7.47
N TYR A 153 37.39 18.05 -6.86
CA TYR A 153 37.15 19.27 -6.09
C TYR A 153 37.59 20.48 -6.91
N GLY A 154 36.69 21.42 -7.14
CA GLY A 154 36.96 22.69 -7.79
C GLY A 154 36.61 23.85 -6.86
N HIS A 155 37.18 25.03 -7.11
CA HIS A 155 36.89 26.24 -6.35
C HIS A 155 35.38 26.60 -6.39
N ASP A 156 34.72 26.40 -7.53
CA ASP A 156 33.32 26.80 -7.73
C ASP A 156 32.33 25.64 -7.60
N SER A 157 32.74 24.42 -7.95
CA SER A 157 31.91 23.22 -7.83
C SER A 157 32.75 21.96 -7.66
N SER A 158 32.22 21.03 -6.88
CA SER A 158 32.80 19.70 -6.72
C SER A 158 31.88 18.70 -7.40
N SER A 159 32.47 17.78 -8.16
CA SER A 159 31.74 16.75 -8.89
C SER A 159 32.15 15.36 -8.45
N PHE A 160 31.23 14.41 -8.56
CA PHE A 160 31.53 13.00 -8.37
C PHE A 160 31.18 12.21 -9.64
N LYS A 161 31.91 11.12 -9.83
CA LYS A 161 31.59 10.05 -10.77
C LYS A 161 31.65 8.74 -10.01
N PHE A 162 30.64 7.91 -10.17
CA PHE A 162 30.53 6.60 -9.57
C PHE A 162 30.17 5.60 -10.66
N LEU A 163 31.10 4.69 -10.93
CA LEU A 163 30.91 3.63 -11.91
C LEU A 163 30.83 2.31 -11.15
N GLN A 164 29.65 1.71 -11.12
CA GLN A 164 29.50 0.34 -10.68
C GLN A 164 29.63 -0.60 -11.89
N LYS A 165 30.67 -1.43 -11.90
CA LYS A 165 30.91 -2.45 -12.92
C LYS A 165 29.93 -3.61 -12.76
N LYS A 166 29.85 -4.16 -11.54
CA LYS A 166 29.00 -5.31 -11.22
C LYS A 166 28.52 -5.23 -9.78
N GLY A 167 27.26 -5.58 -9.55
CA GLY A 167 26.71 -5.82 -8.23
C GLY A 167 25.75 -6.99 -8.28
N ARG A 168 25.78 -7.82 -7.26
CA ARG A 168 24.86 -8.93 -7.09
C ARG A 168 24.57 -9.09 -5.61
N PHE A 169 23.29 -9.11 -5.27
CA PHE A 169 22.79 -9.48 -3.97
C PHE A 169 21.86 -10.67 -4.17
N LYS A 170 22.11 -11.77 -3.46
CA LYS A 170 21.31 -12.98 -3.55
C LYS A 170 20.94 -13.44 -2.14
N ILE A 171 19.68 -13.78 -1.96
CA ILE A 171 19.21 -14.56 -0.81
C ILE A 171 18.57 -15.83 -1.34
N SER A 172 19.02 -16.97 -0.84
CA SER A 172 18.52 -18.30 -1.21
C SER A 172 17.86 -18.98 -0.01
N GLY A 173 16.73 -19.64 -0.26
CA GLY A 173 16.05 -20.54 0.68
C GLY A 173 15.63 -19.88 1.97
N ILE A 174 14.91 -18.75 1.90
CA ILE A 174 14.30 -18.15 3.09
C ILE A 174 13.08 -18.99 3.47
N SER A 175 13.03 -19.43 4.71
CA SER A 175 11.82 -19.99 5.30
C SER A 175 11.56 -19.32 6.65
N LEU A 176 10.40 -18.69 6.77
CA LEU A 176 9.82 -18.25 8.03
C LEU A 176 8.66 -19.18 8.34
N GLU A 177 8.72 -19.83 9.48
CA GLU A 177 7.69 -20.72 9.99
C GLU A 177 7.14 -20.14 11.29
N ALA A 178 5.83 -20.03 11.39
CA ALA A 178 5.13 -19.60 12.59
C ALA A 178 4.06 -20.64 12.92
N ILE A 179 4.21 -21.32 14.06
CA ILE A 179 3.32 -22.40 14.47
C ILE A 179 2.43 -21.88 15.61
N PRO A 180 1.11 -21.79 15.43
CA PRO A 180 0.17 -21.44 16.49
C PRO A 180 -0.01 -22.62 17.45
N GLU A 181 0.01 -22.35 18.75
CA GLU A 181 -0.21 -23.34 19.84
C GLU A 181 0.70 -24.57 19.76
N SER A 182 1.85 -24.45 19.09
CA SER A 182 2.74 -25.58 18.75
C SER A 182 2.07 -26.71 17.93
N ASN A 183 0.92 -26.46 17.30
CA ASN A 183 0.25 -27.40 16.42
C ASN A 183 0.85 -27.34 14.99
N ILE A 184 1.73 -28.30 14.66
CA ILE A 184 2.38 -28.41 13.34
C ILE A 184 1.37 -28.47 12.18
N ASN A 185 0.15 -28.96 12.41
CA ASN A 185 -0.87 -29.07 11.36
C ASN A 185 -1.46 -27.71 10.96
N ASP A 186 -1.16 -26.65 11.72
CA ASP A 186 -1.70 -25.31 11.50
C ASP A 186 -0.59 -24.27 11.23
N LEU A 187 0.51 -24.75 10.63
CA LEU A 187 1.70 -23.98 10.32
C LEU A 187 1.41 -22.81 9.36
N ALA A 188 1.67 -21.58 9.80
CA ALA A 188 1.88 -20.45 8.90
C ALA A 188 3.30 -20.55 8.35
N GLN A 189 3.43 -20.55 7.03
CA GLN A 189 4.73 -20.70 6.41
C GLN A 189 4.91 -19.70 5.29
N PHE A 190 5.96 -18.92 5.41
CA PHE A 190 6.49 -18.07 4.36
C PHE A 190 7.75 -18.75 3.81
N ARG A 191 7.75 -19.07 2.52
CA ARG A 191 8.89 -19.65 1.82
C ARG A 191 9.22 -18.81 0.61
N LEU A 192 10.51 -18.59 0.40
CA LEU A 192 11.05 -17.94 -0.78
C LEU A 192 12.30 -18.67 -1.24
N ASN A 193 12.27 -19.19 -2.47
CA ASN A 193 13.40 -19.95 -3.01
C ASN A 193 14.59 -19.06 -3.30
N ASP A 194 14.39 -18.01 -4.09
CA ASP A 194 15.47 -17.11 -4.49
C ASP A 194 14.95 -15.68 -4.59
N LEU A 195 15.73 -14.76 -4.02
CA LEU A 195 15.69 -13.32 -4.28
C LEU A 195 17.04 -12.93 -4.85
N VAL A 196 17.05 -12.35 -6.05
CA VAL A 196 18.25 -11.92 -6.75
C VAL A 196 18.08 -10.47 -7.17
N LEU A 197 19.08 -9.65 -6.87
CA LEU A 197 19.25 -8.31 -7.42
C LEU A 197 20.61 -8.25 -8.09
N GLU A 198 20.62 -8.07 -9.40
CA GLU A 198 21.81 -7.93 -10.23
C GLU A 198 21.86 -6.55 -10.87
N THR A 199 23.03 -5.95 -10.85
CA THR A 199 23.27 -4.62 -11.40
C THR A 199 24.60 -4.60 -12.13
N SER A 200 24.66 -3.91 -13.26
CA SER A 200 25.90 -3.80 -14.03
C SER A 200 25.97 -2.49 -14.80
N ASN A 201 27.19 -2.02 -15.00
CA ASN A 201 27.51 -0.80 -15.76
C ASN A 201 26.68 0.42 -15.34
N ILE A 202 26.41 0.57 -14.04
CA ILE A 202 25.68 1.74 -13.52
C ILE A 202 26.66 2.90 -13.42
N ASN A 203 26.47 3.92 -14.26
CA ASN A 203 27.27 5.12 -14.27
C ASN A 203 26.45 6.30 -13.72
N LEU A 204 26.81 6.74 -12.51
CA LEU A 204 26.22 7.89 -11.82
C LEU A 204 27.21 9.03 -11.77
N PHE A 205 26.73 10.25 -12.03
CA PHE A 205 27.57 11.44 -11.95
C PHE A 205 26.75 12.65 -11.55
N GLY A 206 27.40 13.63 -10.95
CA GLY A 206 26.71 14.85 -10.54
C GLY A 206 27.63 15.82 -9.82
N PHE A 207 27.02 16.90 -9.33
CA PHE A 207 27.69 17.90 -8.50
C PHE A 207 27.30 17.70 -7.03
N ILE A 208 28.25 17.89 -6.12
CA ILE A 208 28.08 17.70 -4.67
C ILE A 208 27.09 18.72 -4.10
N LYS A 209 26.99 19.92 -4.68
CA LYS A 209 25.97 20.90 -4.32
C LYS A 209 24.64 20.58 -5.01
N ASP A 210 23.69 20.05 -4.23
CA ASP A 210 22.24 20.01 -4.47
C ASP A 210 21.78 19.66 -5.88
N SER A 211 22.35 18.59 -6.45
CA SER A 211 21.84 18.02 -7.70
C SER A 211 21.55 16.54 -7.55
N ILE A 212 20.38 16.12 -8.02
CA ILE A 212 20.08 14.69 -8.16
C ILE A 212 21.15 14.08 -9.08
N PRO A 213 21.85 13.00 -8.64
CA PRO A 213 22.78 12.27 -9.49
C PRO A 213 22.12 11.88 -10.80
N LYS A 214 22.79 12.16 -11.92
CA LYS A 214 22.34 11.68 -13.22
C LYS A 214 22.86 10.28 -13.45
N ILE A 215 22.01 9.43 -14.01
CA ILE A 215 22.38 8.14 -14.54
C ILE A 215 22.60 8.25 -16.05
N ASP A 216 23.67 7.68 -16.57
CA ASP A 216 23.89 7.59 -18.02
C ASP A 216 23.62 6.19 -18.54
N HIS A 217 24.34 5.20 -18.04
CA HIS A 217 24.10 3.80 -18.37
C HIS A 217 23.79 3.03 -17.10
N GLY A 218 23.11 1.90 -17.25
CA GLY A 218 22.89 1.01 -16.13
C GLY A 218 21.91 -0.09 -16.46
N ARG A 219 22.26 -1.31 -16.07
CA ARG A 219 21.34 -2.45 -16.09
C ARG A 219 21.01 -2.85 -14.66
N GLY A 220 19.74 -3.05 -14.39
CA GLY A 220 19.22 -3.62 -13.16
C GLY A 220 18.31 -4.79 -13.47
N HIS A 221 18.47 -5.87 -12.74
CA HIS A 221 17.62 -7.05 -12.80
C HIS A 221 17.25 -7.45 -11.37
N PHE A 222 15.97 -7.55 -11.10
CA PHE A 222 15.43 -8.05 -9.85
C PHE A 222 14.54 -9.26 -10.15
N SER A 223 14.79 -10.37 -9.46
CA SER A 223 14.01 -11.59 -9.60
C SER A 223 13.68 -12.15 -8.22
N LEU A 224 12.41 -12.46 -8.01
CA LEU A 224 11.89 -13.15 -6.84
C LEU A 224 11.11 -14.38 -7.32
N ARG A 225 11.51 -15.56 -6.86
CA ARG A 225 11.01 -16.85 -7.36
C ARG A 225 10.38 -17.68 -6.26
N ASN A 226 9.23 -18.28 -6.58
CA ASN A 226 8.50 -19.21 -5.74
C ASN A 226 8.31 -18.70 -4.32
N LEU A 227 7.65 -17.55 -4.21
CA LEU A 227 7.12 -17.09 -2.94
C LEU A 227 5.85 -17.88 -2.63
N GLU A 228 5.84 -18.57 -1.51
CA GLU A 228 4.67 -19.27 -0.99
C GLU A 228 4.35 -18.75 0.41
N VAL A 229 3.09 -18.40 0.63
CA VAL A 229 2.55 -18.02 1.93
C VAL A 229 1.39 -18.94 2.23
N ASN A 230 1.61 -19.88 3.16
CA ASN A 230 0.58 -20.74 3.71
C ASN A 230 -0.10 -20.01 4.87
N ILE A 231 -1.41 -19.89 4.78
CA ILE A 231 -2.26 -19.30 5.81
C ILE A 231 -2.82 -20.45 6.66
N PRO A 232 -2.60 -20.43 7.98
CA PRO A 232 -3.17 -21.38 8.92
C PRO A 232 -4.68 -21.57 8.73
N THR A 233 -5.14 -22.79 9.00
CA THR A 233 -6.57 -23.11 9.07
C THR A 233 -7.28 -22.42 10.23
N SER A 234 -6.62 -22.21 11.38
CA SER A 234 -7.17 -21.38 12.48
C SER A 234 -7.51 -19.97 12.00
N LEU A 235 -6.62 -19.34 11.21
CA LEU A 235 -6.84 -18.02 10.63
C LEU A 235 -7.80 -18.04 9.44
N SER A 236 -7.84 -19.11 8.66
CA SER A 236 -8.78 -19.27 7.55
C SER A 236 -10.23 -19.55 8.00
N SER A 237 -10.42 -19.93 9.28
CA SER A 237 -11.74 -20.05 9.90
C SER A 237 -12.36 -18.68 10.21
N ASP A 238 -11.55 -17.62 10.26
CA ASP A 238 -12.04 -16.25 10.39
C ASP A 238 -12.80 -15.84 9.11
N ILE A 239 -14.00 -15.31 9.31
CA ILE A 239 -14.90 -14.96 8.20
C ILE A 239 -14.33 -13.88 7.28
N GLU A 240 -13.58 -12.90 7.82
CA GLU A 240 -13.03 -11.81 7.01
C GLU A 240 -11.84 -12.30 6.17
N ILE A 241 -10.96 -13.09 6.78
CA ILE A 241 -9.82 -13.70 6.09
C ILE A 241 -10.33 -14.64 5.00
N ASN A 242 -11.28 -15.52 5.32
CA ASN A 242 -11.87 -16.45 4.36
C ASN A 242 -12.54 -15.71 3.19
N TYR A 243 -13.33 -14.67 3.46
CA TYR A 243 -13.96 -13.87 2.41
C TYR A 243 -12.92 -13.23 1.47
N PHE A 244 -11.82 -12.69 2.02
CA PHE A 244 -10.74 -12.13 1.22
C PHE A 244 -10.07 -13.21 0.35
N LEU A 245 -9.81 -14.40 0.91
CA LEU A 245 -9.25 -15.54 0.18
C LEU A 245 -10.17 -16.04 -0.94
N GLU A 246 -11.48 -16.12 -0.70
CA GLU A 246 -12.48 -16.44 -1.71
C GLU A 246 -12.49 -15.42 -2.86
N GLN A 247 -12.41 -14.11 -2.57
CA GLN A 247 -12.37 -13.10 -3.63
C GLN A 247 -11.12 -13.22 -4.51
N LEU A 248 -9.98 -13.62 -3.93
CA LEU A 248 -8.75 -13.89 -4.67
C LEU A 248 -8.74 -15.25 -5.38
N GLY A 249 -9.73 -16.11 -5.10
CA GLY A 249 -9.80 -17.47 -5.62
C GLY A 249 -8.77 -18.43 -5.01
N ILE A 250 -8.36 -18.17 -3.76
CA ILE A 250 -7.40 -18.97 -2.99
C ILE A 250 -8.18 -19.92 -2.08
N TRP A 251 -8.40 -21.15 -2.53
CA TRP A 251 -9.25 -22.12 -1.83
C TRP A 251 -8.50 -23.03 -0.87
N ASN A 252 -7.18 -23.15 -1.02
CA ASN A 252 -6.32 -24.04 -0.24
C ASN A 252 -5.53 -23.31 0.87
N GLY A 253 -5.83 -22.03 1.11
CA GLY A 253 -5.10 -21.21 2.08
C GLY A 253 -3.65 -20.88 1.67
N VAL A 254 -3.23 -21.19 0.43
CA VAL A 254 -1.86 -20.95 -0.02
C VAL A 254 -1.82 -19.87 -1.11
N LEU A 255 -1.24 -18.73 -0.76
CA LEU A 255 -0.89 -17.70 -1.73
C LEU A 255 0.46 -18.05 -2.36
N LYS A 256 0.47 -18.29 -3.68
CA LYS A 256 1.71 -18.53 -4.43
C LYS A 256 1.98 -17.43 -5.43
N ILE A 257 3.21 -16.93 -5.45
CA ILE A 257 3.76 -16.09 -6.52
C ILE A 257 4.94 -16.85 -7.10
N ARG A 258 4.82 -17.28 -8.36
CA ARG A 258 5.84 -18.09 -9.03
C ARG A 258 7.05 -17.24 -9.41
N LEU A 259 6.79 -16.03 -9.93
CA LEU A 259 7.83 -15.13 -10.41
C LEU A 259 7.39 -13.68 -10.27
N ILE A 260 8.26 -12.85 -9.73
CA ILE A 260 8.29 -11.41 -9.96
C ILE A 260 9.66 -11.13 -10.57
N ASP A 261 9.68 -10.68 -11.81
CA ASP A 261 10.89 -10.37 -12.56
C ASP A 261 10.76 -8.94 -13.08
N PHE A 262 11.77 -8.14 -12.79
CA PHE A 262 11.87 -6.75 -13.20
C PHE A 262 13.25 -6.54 -13.80
N GLU A 263 13.29 -6.11 -15.05
CA GLU A 263 14.51 -5.78 -15.76
C GLU A 263 14.41 -4.35 -16.29
N ILE A 264 15.46 -3.58 -16.06
CA ILE A 264 15.64 -2.25 -16.64
C ILE A 264 17.03 -2.17 -17.26
N ASN A 265 17.10 -1.69 -18.49
CA ASN A 265 18.32 -1.56 -19.24
C ASN A 265 18.40 -0.14 -19.82
N LEU A 266 19.10 0.75 -19.11
CA LEU A 266 19.35 2.12 -19.57
C LEU A 266 20.49 2.11 -20.57
N LEU A 267 20.15 2.41 -21.82
CA LEU A 267 21.05 2.48 -22.97
C LEU A 267 21.78 3.82 -23.04
N SER A 268 21.23 4.87 -22.42
CA SER A 268 21.83 6.20 -22.29
C SER A 268 21.09 7.00 -21.22
N SER A 269 21.60 8.21 -20.90
CA SER A 269 20.96 9.13 -19.96
C SER A 269 19.51 9.53 -20.30
N ARG A 270 19.02 9.17 -21.50
CA ARG A 270 17.69 9.50 -21.99
C ARG A 270 16.84 8.33 -22.44
N LEU A 271 17.43 7.15 -22.68
CA LEU A 271 16.73 6.02 -23.29
C LEU A 271 17.08 4.73 -22.57
N GLY A 272 16.09 3.85 -22.51
CA GLY A 272 16.27 2.50 -22.01
C GLY A 272 15.08 1.62 -22.33
N GLU A 273 15.17 0.40 -21.86
CA GLU A 273 14.15 -0.63 -22.01
C GLU A 273 13.71 -1.10 -20.63
N ILE A 274 12.45 -1.52 -20.54
CA ILE A 274 11.88 -2.08 -19.31
C ILE A 274 11.11 -3.35 -19.64
N ARG A 275 11.33 -4.38 -18.83
CA ARG A 275 10.60 -5.63 -18.89
C ARG A 275 10.15 -6.01 -17.51
N VAL A 276 8.87 -6.34 -17.37
CA VAL A 276 8.29 -6.82 -16.12
C VAL A 276 7.53 -8.10 -16.41
N ARG A 277 7.72 -9.11 -15.57
CA ARG A 277 6.93 -10.34 -15.57
C ARG A 277 6.48 -10.64 -14.16
N ILE A 278 5.18 -10.73 -13.97
CA ILE A 278 4.56 -11.21 -12.73
C ILE A 278 3.77 -12.45 -13.10
N GLN A 279 4.06 -13.56 -12.42
CA GLN A 279 3.37 -14.83 -12.63
C GLN A 279 2.88 -15.36 -11.30
N THR A 280 1.56 -15.48 -11.19
CA THR A 280 0.88 -16.20 -10.11
C THR A 280 -0.01 -17.29 -10.73
N PRO A 281 -0.54 -18.24 -9.95
CA PRO A 281 -1.51 -19.21 -10.44
C PRO A 281 -2.82 -18.57 -10.95
N PHE A 282 -3.15 -17.37 -10.47
CA PHE A 282 -4.44 -16.71 -10.72
C PHE A 282 -4.33 -15.48 -11.64
N LEU A 283 -3.12 -14.99 -11.91
CA LEU A 283 -2.88 -13.79 -12.69
C LEU A 283 -1.48 -13.85 -13.30
N SER A 284 -1.36 -13.51 -14.58
CA SER A 284 -0.07 -13.17 -15.16
C SER A 284 -0.10 -11.81 -15.83
N ILE A 285 0.91 -11.00 -15.49
CA ILE A 285 1.14 -9.67 -16.05
C ILE A 285 2.51 -9.69 -16.72
N SER A 286 2.56 -9.20 -17.95
CA SER A 286 3.80 -8.92 -18.67
C SER A 286 3.76 -7.50 -19.18
N LEU A 287 4.86 -6.78 -18.97
CA LEU A 287 5.09 -5.46 -19.52
C LEU A 287 6.40 -5.53 -20.29
N ASP A 288 6.38 -5.11 -21.54
CA ASP A 288 7.59 -4.90 -22.35
C ASP A 288 7.46 -3.53 -23.00
N GLY A 289 8.51 -2.72 -22.95
CA GLY A 289 8.49 -1.43 -23.62
C GLY A 289 9.77 -0.64 -23.47
N ASP A 290 9.78 0.50 -24.14
CA ASP A 290 10.87 1.46 -24.06
C ASP A 290 10.55 2.52 -23.02
N ILE A 291 11.59 3.09 -22.44
CA ILE A 291 11.50 4.20 -21.52
C ILE A 291 12.41 5.34 -21.98
N SER A 292 11.92 6.55 -21.79
CA SER A 292 12.72 7.76 -21.93
C SER A 292 12.88 8.45 -20.58
N LEU A 293 14.08 8.91 -20.29
CA LEU A 293 14.45 9.61 -19.06
C LEU A 293 14.69 11.09 -19.35
N ALA A 294 14.01 11.96 -18.61
CA ALA A 294 14.30 13.38 -18.55
C ALA A 294 14.88 13.69 -17.17
N GLN A 295 16.21 13.90 -17.10
CA GLN A 295 16.93 14.14 -15.85
C GLN A 295 17.41 15.58 -15.77
N ASN A 296 16.93 16.33 -14.78
CA ASN A 296 17.42 17.66 -14.45
C ASN A 296 17.95 17.70 -13.01
N SER A 297 18.48 18.85 -12.57
CA SER A 297 19.09 18.96 -11.24
C SER A 297 18.11 18.80 -10.07
N LYS A 298 16.79 18.97 -10.30
CA LYS A 298 15.75 18.98 -9.27
C LYS A 298 14.73 17.84 -9.38
N ASN A 299 14.58 17.24 -10.55
CA ASN A 299 13.59 16.20 -10.83
C ASN A 299 14.04 15.30 -11.99
N SER A 300 13.65 14.04 -11.91
CA SER A 300 13.82 13.05 -12.96
C SER A 300 12.46 12.48 -13.33
N LYS A 301 12.13 12.45 -14.62
CA LYS A 301 10.87 11.90 -15.13
C LYS A 301 11.17 10.71 -16.04
N ILE A 302 10.42 9.64 -15.84
CA ILE A 302 10.41 8.47 -16.72
C ILE A 302 9.13 8.52 -17.55
N MET A 303 9.25 8.33 -18.86
CA MET A 303 8.12 8.25 -19.78
C MET A 303 8.20 6.94 -20.56
N PHE A 304 7.12 6.18 -20.52
CA PHE A 304 6.97 4.94 -21.26
C PHE A 304 6.65 5.22 -22.73
N GLN A 305 7.33 4.51 -23.62
CA GLN A 305 7.16 4.58 -25.07
C GLN A 305 6.99 3.15 -25.59
N GLN A 306 6.13 2.96 -26.59
CA GLN A 306 5.91 1.66 -27.23
C GLN A 306 5.73 0.50 -26.21
N THR A 307 5.02 0.77 -25.13
CA THR A 307 4.90 -0.16 -24.00
C THR A 307 3.63 -0.99 -24.12
N ASP A 308 3.82 -2.30 -24.21
CA ASP A 308 2.76 -3.29 -24.20
C ASP A 308 2.57 -3.83 -22.78
N VAL A 309 1.36 -3.72 -22.26
CA VAL A 309 0.94 -4.40 -21.03
C VAL A 309 -0.04 -5.51 -21.39
N LYS A 310 0.33 -6.76 -21.09
CA LYS A 310 -0.47 -7.95 -21.34
C LYS A 310 -0.82 -8.59 -20.00
N ILE A 311 -2.11 -8.67 -19.70
CA ILE A 311 -2.65 -9.32 -18.52
C ILE A 311 -3.39 -10.58 -18.95
N LYS A 312 -2.70 -11.72 -18.97
CA LYS A 312 -3.28 -13.03 -19.33
C LYS A 312 -2.40 -14.19 -18.88
N PRO A 313 -2.97 -15.29 -18.33
CA PRO A 313 -4.39 -15.47 -18.03
C PRO A 313 -4.84 -14.71 -16.77
N ILE A 314 -6.15 -14.49 -16.65
CA ILE A 314 -6.81 -13.96 -15.45
C ILE A 314 -7.77 -15.04 -14.97
N SER A 315 -7.70 -15.42 -13.69
CA SER A 315 -8.64 -16.37 -13.10
C SER A 315 -10.06 -15.79 -13.05
N LEU A 316 -11.06 -16.67 -13.00
CA LEU A 316 -12.47 -16.24 -12.91
C LEU A 316 -12.74 -15.36 -11.67
N GLY A 317 -12.09 -15.66 -10.53
CA GLY A 317 -12.20 -14.88 -9.30
C GLY A 317 -11.73 -13.44 -9.49
N VAL A 318 -10.49 -13.28 -9.97
CA VAL A 318 -9.89 -11.96 -10.26
C VAL A 318 -10.71 -11.20 -11.31
N GLY A 319 -11.15 -11.86 -12.38
CA GLY A 319 -11.98 -11.23 -13.41
C GLY A 319 -13.35 -10.76 -12.89
N THR A 320 -13.93 -11.47 -11.92
CA THR A 320 -15.19 -11.07 -11.27
C THR A 320 -14.98 -9.86 -10.34
N MET A 321 -13.86 -9.82 -9.63
CA MET A 321 -13.48 -8.67 -8.80
C MET A 321 -13.28 -7.41 -9.64
N ILE A 322 -12.53 -7.49 -10.76
CA ILE A 322 -12.33 -6.37 -11.68
C ILE A 322 -13.67 -5.82 -12.19
N ARG A 323 -14.56 -6.70 -12.67
CA ARG A 323 -15.89 -6.29 -13.17
C ARG A 323 -16.80 -5.66 -12.11
N LYS A 324 -16.65 -6.05 -10.84
CA LYS A 324 -17.37 -5.40 -9.73
C LYS A 324 -16.81 -4.00 -9.44
N TRP A 325 -15.51 -3.81 -9.58
CA TRP A 325 -14.85 -2.51 -9.37
C TRP A 325 -15.16 -1.50 -10.48
N GLU A 326 -15.38 -1.97 -11.71
CA GLU A 326 -15.75 -1.12 -12.85
C GLU A 326 -17.22 -0.63 -12.82
N LYS A 327 -18.07 -1.17 -11.95
CA LYS A 327 -19.47 -0.77 -11.77
C LYS A 327 -19.63 0.28 -10.68
#